data_AF-A0AAE3FWR4-F1
#
_entry.id   AF-A0AAE3FWR4-F1
#
_cell.length_a   1.000
_cell.length_b   1.000
_cell.length_c   1.000
_cell.angle_alpha   90.00
_cell.angle_beta   90.00
_cell.angle_gamma   90.00
#
_symmetry.space_group_name_H-M   'P 1'
#
loop_
_entity.id
_entity.type
_entity.pdbx_description
1 polymer ?
#
loop_
_entity_poly.entity_id
_entity_poly.type
_entity_poly.pdbx_seq_one_letter_code
_entity_poly.pdbx_strand_id
1 'polypeptide(L)' 'MVSHVDWRSSVSLVGTVIKYLALAMVVPLVVSIVYAEDVWVFVVSMAIAVLIGMALEQLSLLLGPFLAQ' A
#
# COMPACT_ATOMS: atom_id res chain seq x y z
N MET A 1 26.67 -18.93 -11.15
CA MET A 1 26.16 -18.02 -10.09
C MET A 1 24.65 -18.14 -10.08
N VAL A 2 24.06 -18.87 -9.14
CA VAL A 2 22.60 -18.95 -9.00
C VAL A 2 22.16 -17.75 -8.17
N SER A 3 21.53 -16.77 -8.81
CA SER A 3 20.91 -15.64 -8.11
C SER A 3 19.55 -16.09 -7.60
N HIS A 4 19.38 -16.14 -6.29
CA HIS A 4 18.08 -16.38 -5.67
C HIS A 4 17.34 -15.04 -5.67
N VAL A 5 16.37 -14.87 -6.56
CA VAL A 5 15.53 -13.68 -6.60
C VAL A 5 14.61 -13.71 -5.38
N ASP A 6 14.87 -12.81 -4.44
CA ASP A 6 14.07 -12.69 -3.23
C ASP A 6 12.79 -11.88 -3.52
N TRP A 7 11.80 -12.57 -4.08
CA TRP A 7 10.50 -12.00 -4.49
C TRP A 7 9.77 -11.29 -3.35
N ARG A 8 10.06 -11.65 -2.09
CA ARG A 8 9.48 -11.02 -0.89
C ARG A 8 9.88 -9.56 -0.77
N SER A 9 11.14 -9.26 -1.07
CA SER A 9 11.65 -7.89 -1.07
C SER A 9 10.94 -7.04 -2.14
N SER A 10 10.67 -7.64 -3.31
CA SER A 10 9.90 -6.97 -4.36
C SER A 10 8.46 -6.69 -3.92
N VAL A 11 7.78 -7.64 -3.29
CA VAL A 11 6.39 -7.46 -2.81
C VAL A 11 6.30 -6.41 -1.71
N SER A 12 7.25 -6.40 -0.77
CA SER A 12 7.32 -5.37 0.26
C SER A 12 7.51 -3.98 -0.35
N LEU A 13 8.37 -3.86 -1.38
CA LEU A 13 8.58 -2.60 -2.09
C LEU A 13 7.30 -2.12 -2.79
N VAL A 14 6.56 -3.03 -3.42
CA VAL A 14 5.26 -2.71 -4.05
C VAL A 14 4.28 -2.18 -3.02
N GLY A 15 4.22 -2.76 -1.82
CA GLY A 15 3.40 -2.24 -0.71
C GLY A 15 3.76 -0.81 -0.32
N THR A 16 5.05 -0.50 -0.23
CA THR A 16 5.55 0.86 0.01
C THR A 16 5.13 1.82 -1.11
N VAL A 17 5.31 1.43 -2.38
CA VAL A 17 4.95 2.24 -3.55
C VAL A 17 3.45 2.54 -3.56
N ILE A 18 2.61 1.55 -3.27
CA ILE A 18 1.15 1.74 -3.20
C ILE A 18 0.78 2.77 -2.14
N LYS A 19 1.44 2.79 -0.98
CA LYS A 19 1.22 3.83 0.04
C LYS A 19 1.66 5.22 -0.43
N TYR A 20 2.77 5.32 -1.17
CA TYR A 20 3.16 6.59 -1.79
C TYR A 20 2.13 7.06 -2.82
N LEU A 21 1.56 6.15 -3.62
CA LEU A 21 0.47 6.49 -4.54
C LEU A 21 -0.80 6.90 -3.79
N ALA A 22 -1.09 6.28 -2.64
CA ALA A 22 -2.20 6.68 -1.79
C ALA A 22 -2.05 8.13 -1.28
N LEU A 23 -0.83 8.61 -1.03
CA LEU A 23 -0.59 10.02 -0.67
C LEU A 23 -0.99 10.99 -1.77
N ALA A 24 -0.98 10.58 -3.05
CA ALA A 24 -1.47 11.43 -4.13
C ALA A 24 -2.98 11.73 -4.00
N MET A 25 -3.74 10.89 -3.27
CA MET A 25 -5.17 11.11 -2.98
C MET A 25 -5.42 12.21 -1.94
N VAL A 26 -4.39 12.71 -1.25
CA VAL A 26 -4.55 13.84 -0.32
C VAL A 26 -5.04 15.08 -1.04
N VAL A 27 -4.54 15.35 -2.25
CA VAL A 27 -4.96 16.51 -3.04
C VAL A 27 -6.45 16.46 -3.38
N PRO A 28 -6.99 15.42 -4.07
CA PRO A 28 -8.41 15.36 -4.37
C PRO A 28 -9.28 15.23 -3.11
N LEU A 29 -8.78 14.62 -2.02
CA LEU A 29 -9.49 14.63 -0.73
C LEU A 29 -9.64 16.06 -0.17
N VAL A 30 -8.57 16.86 -0.17
CA VAL A 30 -8.64 18.27 0.25
C VAL A 30 -9.60 19.05 -0.63
N VAL A 31 -9.55 18.84 -1.94
CA VAL A 31 -10.51 19.45 -2.90
C VAL A 31 -11.94 19.09 -2.54
N SER A 32 -12.24 17.81 -2.31
CA SER A 32 -13.58 17.34 -1.96
C SER A 32 -14.14 17.99 -0.68
N ILE A 33 -13.27 18.28 0.29
CA ILE A 33 -13.64 18.97 1.53
C ILE A 33 -13.95 20.44 1.24
N VAL A 34 -13.14 21.11 0.42
CA VAL A 34 -13.34 22.52 0.04
C VAL A 34 -14.67 22.72 -0.70
N TYR A 35 -15.02 21.77 -1.58
CA TYR A 35 -16.28 21.82 -2.34
C TYR A 35 -17.46 21.16 -1.61
N ALA A 36 -17.24 20.51 -0.46
CA ALA A 36 -18.24 19.77 0.31
C ALA A 36 -18.98 18.68 -0.50
N GLU A 37 -18.28 18.06 -1.45
CA GLU A 37 -18.82 17.04 -2.36
C GLU A 37 -18.03 15.75 -2.23
N ASP A 38 -18.72 14.61 -2.17
CA ASP A 38 -18.17 13.26 -2.34
C ASP A 38 -16.91 12.91 -1.50
N VAL A 39 -16.71 13.57 -0.35
CA VAL A 39 -15.56 13.35 0.55
C VAL A 39 -15.37 11.87 0.90
N TRP A 40 -16.47 11.14 1.12
CA TRP A 40 -16.43 9.74 1.50
C TRP A 40 -15.78 8.85 0.43
N VAL A 41 -15.94 9.19 -0.86
CA VAL A 41 -15.38 8.42 -1.99
C VAL A 41 -13.85 8.44 -1.92
N PHE A 42 -13.27 9.61 -1.66
CA PHE A 42 -11.82 9.78 -1.57
C PHE A 42 -11.27 9.15 -0.28
N VAL A 43 -11.97 9.28 0.84
CA VAL A 43 -11.57 8.62 2.11
C VAL A 43 -11.54 7.11 1.95
N VAL A 44 -12.61 6.51 1.40
CA VAL A 44 -12.69 5.05 1.20
C VAL A 44 -11.62 4.57 0.23
N SER A 45 -11.44 5.27 -0.90
CA SER A 45 -10.41 4.92 -1.89
C SER A 45 -8.99 4.99 -1.29
N MET A 46 -8.69 6.05 -0.54
CA MET A 46 -7.40 6.21 0.13
C MET A 46 -7.18 5.15 1.20
N ALA A 47 -8.20 4.83 2.00
CA ALA A 47 -8.14 3.79 3.02
C ALA A 47 -7.86 2.41 2.38
N ILE A 48 -8.56 2.07 1.29
CA ILE A 48 -8.34 0.81 0.55
C ILE A 48 -6.88 0.73 0.05
N ALA A 49 -6.37 1.80 -0.58
CA ALA A 49 -5.00 1.81 -1.08
C ALA A 49 -3.97 1.61 0.04
N VAL A 50 -4.13 2.31 1.17
CA VAL A 50 -3.25 2.15 2.34
C VAL A 50 -3.31 0.73 2.91
N LEU A 51 -4.52 0.17 3.06
CA LEU A 51 -4.70 -1.19 3.59
C LEU A 51 -4.07 -2.25 2.68
N ILE A 52 -4.22 -2.11 1.36
CA ILE A 52 -3.56 -3.00 0.39
C ILE A 52 -2.04 -2.89 0.52
N GLY A 53 -1.49 -1.67 0.59
CA GLY A 53 -0.05 -1.47 0.76
C GLY A 53 0.48 -2.09 2.05
N MET A 54 -0.25 -1.92 3.16
CA MET A 54 0.08 -2.56 4.45
C MET A 54 0.01 -4.09 4.39
N ALA A 55 -1.02 -4.65 3.74
CA ALA A 55 -1.18 -6.10 3.61
C ALA A 55 -0.03 -6.74 2.81
N LEU A 56 0.45 -6.07 1.76
CA LEU A 56 1.58 -6.56 0.96
C LEU A 56 2.89 -6.54 1.75
N GLU A 57 3.12 -5.51 2.56
CA GLU A 57 4.26 -5.48 3.48
C GLU A 57 4.16 -6.56 4.56
N GLN A 58 2.97 -6.73 5.17
CA GLN A 58 2.75 -7.75 6.19
C GLN A 58 2.88 -9.17 5.66
N LEU A 59 2.47 -9.45 4.42
CA LEU A 59 2.63 -10.79 3.83
C LEU A 59 4.11 -11.18 3.71
N SER A 60 4.99 -10.21 3.43
CA SER A 60 6.44 -10.44 3.43
C SER A 60 7.00 -10.72 4.84
N LEU A 61 6.50 -10.01 5.86
CA LEU A 61 6.90 -10.15 7.26
C LEU A 61 6.36 -11.43 7.92
N LEU A 62 5.10 -11.79 7.67
CA LEU A 62 4.39 -12.87 8.36
C LEU A 62 4.78 -14.26 7.83
N LEU A 63 5.16 -14.37 6.55
CA LEU A 63 5.72 -15.60 5.99
C LEU A 63 7.23 -15.74 6.24
N GLY A 64 7.90 -14.72 6.77
CA GLY A 64 9.35 -14.72 7.08
C GLY A 64 9.78 -15.88 7.97
N PRO A 65 9.15 -16.09 9.15
CA PRO A 65 9.54 -17.15 10.06
C PRO A 65 9.09 -18.56 9.62
N PHE A 66 8.11 -18.69 8.70
CA PHE A 66 7.54 -20.00 8.34
C PHE A 66 8.32 -20.77 7.26
N LEU A 67 9.12 -20.06 6.44
CA LEU A 67 9.92 -20.67 5.36
C LEU A 67 11.44 -20.68 5.65
N ALA A 68 11.85 -20.24 6.85
CA ALA A 68 13.24 -20.32 7.33
C ALA A 68 13.56 -21.65 8.04
N GLN A 69 12.66 -22.64 7.96
CA GLN A 69 12.87 -24.03 8.38
C GLN A 69 13.02 -24.93 7.15
#